data_AF-A0A0A1WHR0-F1
#
_entry.id   AF-A0A0A1WHR0-F1
#
_cell.length_a   1.000
_cell.length_b   1.000
_cell.length_c   1.000
_cell.angle_alpha   90.00
_cell.angle_beta   90.00
_cell.angle_gamma   90.00
#
_symmetry.space_group_name_H-M   'P 1'
#
loop_
_entity.id
_entity.type
_entity.pdbx_description
1 polymer ?
#
loop_
_entity_poly.entity_id
_entity_poly.type
_entity_poly.pdbx_seq_one_letter_code
_entity_poly.pdbx_strand_id
1 'polypeptide(L)'
;MKYLFCAYIFLFTINSIAKCLAALNRKYTAHDQTYDTDYYGSFEEEDEYEIEVQELPEECKTLQYFVLIRKCTDLYPEDIKETYNDDFVEANNQYAVFGFEDEGVEHHFLTFQHSALFHCDEIEILGVANFLCRNATGSSEEIQLRNSFIKCLDHQSNMVDELLVACSPKLNKSTTFTALHYSNFIPKQRSSADHVTTMILHNWLWLAFVTFTLCIEI
;
A
#
# COMPACT_ATOMS: atom_id res chain seq x y z
N MET A 1 -47.26 22.62 -29.91
CA MET A 1 -46.87 22.71 -28.49
C MET A 1 -46.14 21.48 -27.98
N LYS A 2 -46.54 20.23 -28.31
CA LYS A 2 -45.86 18.99 -27.86
C LYS A 2 -44.35 18.92 -28.17
N TYR A 3 -43.96 19.22 -29.41
CA TYR A 3 -42.53 19.21 -29.81
C TYR A 3 -41.66 20.25 -29.08
N LEU A 4 -42.25 21.37 -28.65
CA LEU A 4 -41.53 22.39 -27.89
C LEU A 4 -41.25 21.92 -26.46
N PHE A 5 -42.13 21.08 -25.89
CA PHE A 5 -41.95 20.52 -24.56
C PHE A 5 -40.84 19.44 -24.55
N CYS A 6 -40.82 18.56 -25.55
CA CYS A 6 -39.72 17.58 -25.69
C CYS A 6 -38.37 18.25 -25.95
N ALA A 7 -38.34 19.29 -26.79
CA ALA A 7 -37.13 20.07 -27.03
C ALA A 7 -36.64 20.78 -25.75
N TYR A 8 -37.56 21.30 -24.93
CA TYR A 8 -37.21 21.93 -23.66
C TYR A 8 -36.61 20.93 -22.65
N ILE A 9 -37.19 19.74 -22.52
CA ILE A 9 -36.65 18.67 -21.66
C ILE A 9 -35.25 18.26 -22.12
N PHE A 10 -35.05 18.08 -23.42
CA PHE A 10 -33.76 17.68 -23.99
C PHE A 10 -32.67 18.76 -23.79
N LEU A 11 -33.02 20.04 -23.90
CA LEU A 11 -32.08 21.12 -23.62
C LEU A 11 -31.74 21.23 -22.12
N PHE A 12 -32.71 20.92 -21.25
CA PHE A 12 -32.48 20.93 -19.80
C PHE A 12 -31.56 19.80 -19.34
N THR A 13 -31.68 18.60 -19.93
CA THR A 13 -30.79 17.47 -19.64
C THR A 13 -29.37 17.75 -20.11
N ILE A 14 -29.18 18.28 -21.33
CA ILE A 14 -27.85 18.65 -21.84
C ILE A 14 -27.18 19.69 -20.95
N ASN A 15 -27.89 20.75 -20.55
CA ASN A 15 -27.35 21.81 -19.70
C ASN A 15 -26.94 21.25 -18.31
N SER A 16 -27.74 20.33 -17.76
CA SER A 16 -27.44 19.69 -16.48
C SER A 16 -26.21 18.78 -16.56
N ILE A 17 -26.06 18.03 -17.65
CA ILE A 17 -24.88 17.19 -17.91
C ILE A 17 -23.62 18.06 -18.08
N ALA A 18 -23.70 19.14 -18.84
CA ALA A 18 -22.58 20.06 -19.05
C ALA A 18 -22.09 20.69 -17.74
N LYS A 19 -23.00 21.08 -16.85
CA LYS A 19 -22.65 21.60 -15.51
C LYS A 19 -22.01 20.54 -14.62
N CYS A 20 -22.49 19.29 -14.67
CA CYS A 20 -21.92 18.18 -13.92
C CYS A 20 -20.49 17.86 -14.41
N LEU A 21 -20.29 17.77 -15.73
CA LEU A 21 -18.98 17.55 -16.33
C LEU A 21 -18.00 18.69 -16.00
N ALA A 22 -18.45 19.95 -16.04
CA ALA A 22 -17.62 21.08 -15.64
C ALA A 22 -17.24 21.04 -14.15
N ALA A 23 -18.14 20.61 -13.26
CA ALA A 23 -17.85 20.45 -11.83
C ALA A 23 -16.89 19.29 -11.55
N LEU A 24 -16.99 18.17 -12.29
CA LEU A 24 -16.05 17.05 -12.21
C LEU A 24 -14.67 17.45 -12.71
N ASN A 25 -14.58 18.16 -13.84
CA ASN A 25 -13.31 18.61 -14.40
C ASN A 25 -12.58 19.59 -13.47
N ARG A 26 -13.33 20.42 -12.72
CA ARG A 26 -12.79 21.34 -11.71
C ARG A 26 -12.21 20.62 -10.47
N LYS A 27 -12.80 19.48 -10.09
CA LYS A 27 -12.26 18.63 -9.02
C LYS A 27 -11.01 17.86 -9.46
N TYR A 28 -10.96 17.45 -10.73
CA TYR A 28 -9.81 16.77 -11.30
C TYR A 28 -8.58 17.69 -11.39
N THR A 29 -8.76 18.92 -11.90
CA THR A 29 -7.66 19.90 -12.02
C THR A 29 -7.17 20.47 -10.68
N ALA A 30 -8.01 20.49 -9.64
CA ALA A 30 -7.58 20.88 -8.30
C ALA A 30 -6.74 19.80 -7.58
N HIS A 31 -6.74 18.55 -8.07
CA HIS A 31 -5.99 17.44 -7.47
C HIS A 31 -4.59 17.27 -8.08
N ASP A 32 -4.35 17.82 -9.28
CA ASP A 32 -3.11 17.65 -10.05
C ASP A 32 -2.02 18.70 -9.71
N GLN A 33 -2.28 19.63 -8.79
CA GLN A 33 -1.35 20.71 -8.41
C GLN A 33 -0.76 20.61 -7.01
N THR A 34 -0.91 19.47 -6.33
CA THR A 34 -0.21 19.22 -5.07
C THR A 34 0.49 17.88 -5.18
N TYR A 35 1.78 17.93 -5.47
CA TYR A 35 2.89 17.20 -4.82
C TYR A 35 4.04 17.10 -5.81
N ASP A 36 4.69 18.24 -6.02
CA ASP A 36 6.00 18.33 -6.65
C ASP A 36 6.81 19.30 -5.79
N THR A 37 7.50 18.78 -4.78
CA THR A 37 8.61 19.47 -4.10
C THR A 37 9.45 18.46 -3.35
N ASP A 38 10.60 18.12 -3.93
CA ASP A 38 11.77 17.61 -3.25
C ASP A 38 12.21 18.64 -2.19
N TYR A 39 11.87 18.42 -0.91
CA TYR A 39 12.25 19.33 0.17
C TYR A 39 13.57 18.89 0.80
N TYR A 40 14.66 19.49 0.32
CA TYR A 40 15.98 19.45 0.95
C TYR A 40 15.93 20.24 2.27
N GLY A 41 16.42 19.63 3.35
CA GLY A 41 16.27 20.14 4.70
C GLY A 41 16.85 21.53 4.95
N SER A 42 16.13 22.30 5.75
CA SER A 42 16.70 23.24 6.70
C SER A 42 15.88 23.20 7.99
N PHE A 43 16.62 23.00 9.08
CA PHE A 43 16.21 23.04 10.48
C PHE A 43 15.52 24.38 10.77
N GLU A 44 14.33 24.38 11.35
CA GLU A 44 13.89 25.35 12.37
C GLU A 44 12.51 25.00 12.95
N GLU A 45 12.49 24.98 14.28
CA GLU A 45 11.38 25.04 15.26
C GLU A 45 10.46 23.82 15.46
N GLU A 46 10.63 23.28 16.67
CA GLU A 46 9.93 22.20 17.35
C GLU A 46 8.44 22.52 17.55
N ASP A 47 7.58 21.89 16.75
CA ASP A 47 6.28 21.47 17.24
C ASP A 47 6.41 19.98 17.61
N GLU A 48 6.46 19.72 18.92
CA GLU A 48 6.48 18.38 19.53
C GLU A 48 5.14 17.67 19.23
N TYR A 49 5.00 17.18 18.00
CA TYR A 49 3.97 16.22 17.65
C TYR A 49 4.32 14.93 18.38
N GLU A 50 3.54 14.62 19.41
CA GLU A 50 3.55 13.31 20.07
C GLU A 50 3.37 12.25 18.98
N ILE A 51 4.47 11.59 18.60
CA ILE A 51 4.48 10.58 17.55
C ILE A 51 3.65 9.42 18.08
N GLU A 52 2.42 9.28 17.59
CA GLU A 52 1.56 8.16 17.91
C GLU A 52 2.24 6.89 17.36
N VAL A 53 2.95 6.17 18.22
CA VAL A 53 3.61 4.91 17.88
C VAL A 53 2.52 3.93 17.50
N GLN A 54 2.40 3.65 16.20
CA GLN A 54 1.42 2.68 15.73
C GLN A 54 1.84 1.29 16.23
N GLU A 55 1.06 0.77 17.18
CA GLU A 55 1.30 -0.52 17.80
C GLU A 55 1.26 -1.66 16.77
N LEU A 56 2.07 -2.70 17.02
CA LEU A 56 2.05 -3.91 16.21
C LEU A 56 0.70 -4.64 16.33
N PRO A 57 0.24 -5.31 15.25
CA PRO A 57 -0.82 -6.30 15.34
C PRO A 57 -0.53 -7.34 16.43
N GLU A 58 -1.57 -7.86 17.08
CA GLU A 58 -1.41 -8.83 18.18
C GLU A 58 -0.57 -10.05 17.76
N GLU A 59 -0.80 -10.54 16.54
CA GLU A 59 -0.04 -11.65 15.95
C GLU A 59 1.45 -11.36 15.79
N CYS A 60 1.84 -10.08 15.73
CA CYS A 60 3.21 -9.64 15.52
C CYS A 60 3.93 -9.23 16.82
N LYS A 61 3.24 -9.17 17.96
CA LYS A 61 3.83 -8.66 19.21
C LYS A 61 5.07 -9.42 19.66
N THR A 62 5.19 -10.70 19.30
CA THR A 62 6.38 -11.49 19.63
C THR A 62 7.68 -10.82 19.14
N LEU A 63 7.63 -10.11 18.01
CA LEU A 63 8.79 -9.44 17.42
C LEU A 63 9.42 -8.37 18.31
N GLN A 64 8.67 -7.77 19.25
CA GLN A 64 9.19 -6.74 20.16
C GLN A 64 10.18 -7.27 21.19
N TYR A 65 10.23 -8.59 21.39
CA TYR A 65 11.07 -9.21 22.42
C TYR A 65 12.42 -9.70 21.89
N PHE A 66 12.66 -9.57 20.58
CA PHE A 66 13.86 -10.13 19.94
C PHE A 66 14.66 -9.06 19.21
N VAL A 67 15.98 -9.27 19.18
CA VAL A 67 16.88 -8.63 18.23
C VAL A 67 16.95 -9.51 17.00
N LEU A 68 16.60 -8.95 15.85
CA LEU A 68 16.57 -9.66 14.59
C LEU A 68 17.85 -9.38 13.81
N ILE A 69 18.54 -10.44 13.37
CA ILE A 69 19.84 -10.34 12.69
C ILE A 69 19.64 -10.54 11.19
N ARG A 70 20.24 -9.67 10.38
CA ARG A 70 20.19 -9.78 8.91
C ARG A 70 20.86 -11.07 8.44
N LYS A 71 20.10 -11.90 7.74
CA LYS A 71 20.57 -13.17 7.15
C LYS A 71 21.06 -13.00 5.73
N CYS A 72 20.33 -12.23 4.91
CA CYS A 72 20.67 -11.96 3.52
C CYS A 72 19.85 -10.79 2.96
N THR A 73 20.26 -10.32 1.79
CA THR A 73 19.55 -9.35 0.95
C THR A 73 19.58 -9.86 -0.48
N ASP A 74 18.48 -9.74 -1.22
CA ASP A 74 18.41 -10.19 -2.61
C ASP A 74 17.35 -9.40 -3.39
N LEU A 75 17.18 -9.72 -4.67
CA LEU A 75 16.16 -9.17 -5.55
C LEU A 75 14.96 -10.11 -5.65
N TYR A 76 13.76 -9.55 -5.59
CA TYR A 76 12.50 -10.30 -5.64
C TYR A 76 12.37 -11.03 -6.99
N PRO A 77 12.34 -12.37 -7.03
CA PRO A 77 12.36 -13.13 -8.27
C PRO A 77 11.11 -12.90 -9.15
N GLU A 78 11.31 -12.88 -10.47
CA GLU A 78 10.22 -12.72 -11.46
C GLU A 78 9.21 -13.85 -11.40
N ASP A 79 9.68 -15.10 -11.29
CA ASP A 79 8.85 -16.30 -11.20
C ASP A 79 7.96 -16.29 -9.95
N ILE A 80 8.48 -15.87 -8.80
CA ILE A 80 7.70 -15.68 -7.56
C ILE A 80 6.66 -14.57 -7.75
N LYS A 81 7.01 -13.45 -8.42
CA LYS A 81 6.06 -12.36 -8.69
C LYS A 81 4.92 -12.84 -9.58
N GLU A 82 5.21 -13.56 -10.65
CA GLU A 82 4.21 -14.12 -11.55
C GLU A 82 3.32 -15.16 -10.87
N THR A 83 3.89 -16.02 -10.01
CA THR A 83 3.16 -17.12 -9.35
C THR A 83 2.22 -16.62 -8.26
N TYR A 84 2.69 -15.71 -7.41
CA TYR A 84 1.94 -15.29 -6.22
C TYR A 84 1.22 -13.95 -6.38
N ASN A 85 1.57 -13.16 -7.40
CA ASN A 85 0.97 -11.86 -7.69
C ASN A 85 0.86 -10.95 -6.44
N ASP A 86 1.97 -10.80 -5.70
CA ASP A 86 2.03 -9.88 -4.55
C ASP A 86 1.82 -8.44 -5.07
N ASP A 87 0.70 -7.82 -4.69
CA ASP A 87 0.33 -6.47 -5.14
C ASP A 87 1.24 -5.37 -4.58
N PHE A 88 2.06 -5.67 -3.58
CA PHE A 88 2.90 -4.70 -2.88
C PHE A 88 4.35 -4.70 -3.38
N VAL A 89 4.82 -5.75 -4.07
CA VAL A 89 6.23 -5.87 -4.46
C VAL A 89 6.33 -6.10 -5.95
N GLU A 90 7.16 -5.33 -6.64
CA GLU A 90 7.48 -5.58 -8.04
C GLU A 90 8.67 -6.53 -8.15
N ALA A 91 8.74 -7.27 -9.26
CA ALA A 91 9.91 -8.08 -9.57
C ALA A 91 11.18 -7.23 -9.63
N ASN A 92 12.31 -7.82 -9.26
CA ASN A 92 13.61 -7.17 -9.16
C ASN A 92 13.70 -6.06 -8.09
N ASN A 93 12.66 -5.83 -7.27
CA ASN A 93 12.78 -5.00 -6.09
C ASN A 93 13.66 -5.67 -5.03
N GLN A 94 14.48 -4.90 -4.33
CA GLN A 94 15.27 -5.42 -3.23
C GLN A 94 14.37 -5.85 -2.05
N TYR A 95 14.72 -6.97 -1.45
CA TYR A 95 14.20 -7.42 -0.16
C TYR A 95 15.35 -7.92 0.73
N ALA A 96 15.06 -8.06 2.02
CA ALA A 96 16.00 -8.58 2.99
C ALA A 96 15.30 -9.48 3.98
N VAL A 97 16.06 -10.47 4.44
CA VAL A 97 15.62 -11.44 5.43
C VAL A 97 16.40 -11.15 6.70
N PHE A 98 15.66 -10.88 7.77
CA PHE A 98 16.16 -10.91 9.13
C PHE A 98 15.64 -12.17 9.81
N GLY A 99 16.37 -12.68 10.80
CA GLY A 99 15.94 -13.83 11.57
C GLY A 99 16.29 -13.74 13.04
N PHE A 100 15.51 -14.45 13.84
CA PHE A 100 15.71 -14.62 15.28
C PHE A 100 15.41 -16.07 15.66
N GLU A 101 15.93 -16.52 16.79
CA GLU A 101 15.69 -17.87 17.30
C GLU A 101 14.83 -17.76 18.56
N ASP A 102 13.75 -18.53 18.61
CA ASP A 102 12.90 -18.69 19.80
C ASP A 102 12.73 -20.19 20.10
N GLU A 103 13.07 -20.60 21.33
CA GLU A 103 13.03 -22.00 21.77
C GLU A 103 13.71 -23.02 20.80
N GLY A 104 14.77 -22.61 20.10
CA GLY A 104 15.49 -23.45 19.13
C GLY A 104 14.83 -23.52 17.75
N VAL A 105 13.85 -22.67 17.47
CA VAL A 105 13.16 -22.53 16.19
C VAL A 105 13.54 -21.19 15.55
N GLU A 106 13.99 -21.22 14.29
CA GLU A 106 14.38 -20.01 13.56
C GLU A 106 13.17 -19.35 12.91
N HIS A 107 12.94 -18.09 13.23
CA HIS A 107 11.85 -17.28 12.72
C HIS A 107 12.38 -16.19 11.80
N HIS A 108 11.55 -15.76 10.86
CA HIS A 108 11.97 -14.85 9.79
C HIS A 108 11.11 -13.61 9.72
N PHE A 109 11.76 -12.49 9.41
CA PHE A 109 11.15 -11.21 9.10
C PHE A 109 11.67 -10.76 7.74
N LEU A 110 10.77 -10.62 6.77
CA LEU A 110 11.09 -10.18 5.42
C LEU A 110 10.66 -8.73 5.30
N THR A 111 11.59 -7.86 4.87
CA THR A 111 11.27 -6.48 4.52
C THR A 111 11.44 -6.24 3.03
N PHE A 112 10.45 -5.57 2.45
CA PHE A 112 10.38 -5.27 1.02
C PHE A 112 10.42 -3.77 0.76
N GLN A 113 10.70 -3.42 -0.50
CA GLN A 113 10.77 -2.05 -1.03
C GLN A 113 11.94 -1.27 -0.40
N HIS A 114 12.66 -0.44 -1.16
CA HIS A 114 13.90 0.23 -0.73
C HIS A 114 13.72 0.93 0.64
N SER A 115 14.10 0.22 1.70
CA SER A 115 13.89 0.58 3.10
C SER A 115 15.23 0.89 3.71
N ALA A 116 15.28 1.88 4.61
CA ALA A 116 16.49 2.18 5.37
C ALA A 116 16.98 0.97 6.19
N LEU A 117 16.09 0.01 6.47
CA LEU A 117 16.43 -1.26 7.12
C LEU A 117 17.45 -2.09 6.35
N PHE A 118 17.60 -1.89 5.02
CA PHE A 118 18.61 -2.60 4.24
C PHE A 118 20.05 -2.27 4.63
N HIS A 119 20.28 -1.18 5.35
CA HIS A 119 21.59 -0.81 5.85
C HIS A 119 21.88 -1.31 7.28
N CYS A 120 20.89 -1.93 7.93
CA CYS A 120 21.02 -2.48 9.27
C CYS A 120 21.60 -3.89 9.26
N ASP A 121 22.48 -4.18 10.21
CA ASP A 121 22.92 -5.54 10.51
C ASP A 121 21.98 -6.22 11.49
N GLU A 122 21.45 -5.45 12.44
CA GLU A 122 20.46 -5.89 13.42
C GLU A 122 19.33 -4.87 13.52
N ILE A 123 18.12 -5.36 13.79
CA ILE A 123 16.95 -4.53 14.03
C ILE A 123 16.19 -4.98 15.28
N GLU A 124 15.64 -4.02 16.02
CA GLU A 124 14.60 -4.26 17.03
C GLU A 124 13.33 -3.54 16.57
N ILE A 125 12.18 -4.21 16.67
CA ILE A 125 10.91 -3.65 16.20
C ILE A 125 10.24 -2.92 17.36
N LEU A 126 10.08 -1.60 17.23
CA LEU A 126 9.42 -0.77 18.24
C LEU A 126 7.93 -0.59 17.93
N GLY A 127 7.57 -0.56 16.65
CA GLY A 127 6.19 -0.48 16.17
C GLY A 127 6.09 -0.86 14.69
N VAL A 128 4.92 -0.63 14.08
CA VAL A 128 4.72 -0.95 12.65
C VAL A 128 5.69 -0.20 11.73
N ALA A 129 6.04 1.03 12.11
CA ALA A 129 6.87 1.93 11.32
C ALA A 129 8.18 2.34 12.00
N ASN A 130 8.39 1.94 13.28
CA ASN A 130 9.51 2.40 14.10
C ASN A 130 10.42 1.23 14.44
N PHE A 131 11.72 1.40 14.19
CA PHE A 131 12.72 0.35 14.35
C PHE A 131 13.98 0.94 15.00
N LEU A 132 14.62 0.18 15.87
CA LEU A 132 15.99 0.46 16.27
C LEU A 132 16.93 -0.31 15.36
N CYS A 133 17.74 0.40 14.59
CA CYS A 133 18.73 -0.16 13.67
C CYS A 133 20.10 -0.14 14.31
N ARG A 134 20.84 -1.25 14.20
CA ARG A 134 22.26 -1.31 14.57
C ARG A 134 23.10 -1.76 13.39
N ASN A 135 24.23 -1.11 13.19
CA ASN A 135 25.19 -1.46 12.16
C ASN A 135 26.41 -2.18 12.75
N ALA A 136 27.30 -2.66 11.88
CA ALA A 136 28.51 -3.39 12.24
C ALA A 136 29.50 -2.59 13.10
N THR A 137 29.41 -1.25 13.14
CA THR A 137 30.25 -0.42 14.01
C THR A 137 29.68 -0.28 15.41
N GLY A 138 28.48 -0.82 15.66
CA GLY A 138 27.79 -0.79 16.94
C GLY A 138 27.07 0.52 17.21
N SER A 139 26.93 1.41 16.23
CA SER A 139 26.08 2.60 16.38
C SER A 139 24.62 2.21 16.17
N SER A 140 23.77 2.70 17.07
CA SER A 140 22.33 2.52 17.00
C SER A 140 21.64 3.80 16.53
N GLU A 141 20.67 3.67 15.65
CA GLU A 141 19.80 4.77 15.20
C GLU A 141 18.34 4.32 15.18
N GLU A 142 17.44 5.21 15.58
CA GLU A 142 16.01 4.96 15.42
C GLU A 142 15.58 5.36 14.01
N ILE A 143 14.93 4.42 13.32
CA ILE A 143 14.42 4.59 11.96
C ILE A 143 12.90 4.63 12.03
N GLN A 144 12.35 5.74 11.58
CA GLN A 144 10.91 5.89 11.33
C GLN A 144 10.65 5.82 9.82
N LEU A 145 9.88 4.82 9.41
CA LEU A 145 9.47 4.61 8.03
C LEU A 145 8.09 5.23 7.77
N ARG A 146 7.83 5.61 6.53
CA ARG A 146 6.52 6.13 6.11
C ARG A 146 5.70 5.02 5.47
N ASN A 147 4.39 5.05 5.71
CA ASN A 147 3.44 4.08 5.14
C ASN A 147 3.96 2.65 5.28
N SER A 148 4.20 2.23 6.52
CA SER A 148 4.62 0.87 6.82
C SER A 148 3.42 -0.02 7.15
N PHE A 149 3.55 -1.29 6.79
CA PHE A 149 2.58 -2.32 7.11
C PHE A 149 3.33 -3.60 7.46
N ILE A 150 2.93 -4.26 8.54
CA ILE A 150 3.47 -5.56 8.95
C ILE A 150 2.33 -6.57 8.97
N LYS A 151 2.57 -7.72 8.35
CA LYS A 151 1.69 -8.88 8.37
C LYS A 151 2.44 -10.07 8.92
N CYS A 152 1.94 -10.66 10.01
CA CYS A 152 2.51 -11.90 10.54
C CYS A 152 1.67 -13.10 10.09
N LEU A 153 2.37 -14.16 9.72
CA LEU A 153 1.84 -15.44 9.30
C LEU A 153 2.11 -16.44 10.42
N ASP A 154 1.07 -17.10 10.90
CA ASP A 154 1.09 -18.17 11.88
C ASP A 154 1.14 -19.58 11.24
N HIS A 155 1.48 -19.62 9.94
CA HIS A 155 1.55 -20.82 9.13
C HIS A 155 2.65 -20.71 8.09
N GLN A 156 3.07 -21.85 7.56
CA GLN A 156 4.04 -21.93 6.47
C GLN A 156 3.46 -21.34 5.19
N SER A 157 4.29 -20.60 4.46
CA SER A 157 3.93 -19.99 3.19
C SER A 157 4.93 -20.41 2.12
N ASN A 158 4.44 -21.04 1.05
CA ASN A 158 5.29 -21.44 -0.07
C ASN A 158 6.02 -20.25 -0.70
N MET A 159 5.36 -19.08 -0.78
CA MET A 159 5.97 -17.85 -1.26
C MET A 159 7.18 -17.45 -0.40
N VAL A 160 7.04 -17.54 0.92
CA VAL A 160 8.13 -17.25 1.85
C VAL A 160 9.24 -18.27 1.71
N ASP A 161 8.91 -19.57 1.65
CA ASP A 161 9.91 -20.64 1.49
C ASP A 161 10.76 -20.42 0.24
N GLU A 162 10.12 -20.08 -0.88
CA GLU A 162 10.80 -19.79 -2.14
C GLU A 162 11.68 -18.53 -2.05
N LEU A 163 11.20 -17.48 -1.39
CA LEU A 163 11.99 -16.26 -1.14
C LEU A 163 13.20 -16.54 -0.23
N LEU A 164 13.03 -17.35 0.82
CA LEU A 164 14.12 -17.72 1.72
C LEU A 164 15.21 -18.50 0.96
N VAL A 165 14.82 -19.48 0.15
CA VAL A 165 15.73 -20.28 -0.65
C VAL A 165 16.44 -19.44 -1.72
N ALA A 166 15.73 -18.51 -2.36
CA ALA A 166 16.31 -17.57 -3.31
C ALA A 166 17.39 -16.71 -2.65
N CYS A 167 17.07 -16.13 -1.48
CA CYS A 167 17.98 -15.26 -0.74
C CYS A 167 19.22 -15.99 -0.21
N SER A 168 19.05 -17.22 0.27
CA SER A 168 20.16 -18.06 0.71
C SER A 168 19.79 -19.55 0.70
N PRO A 169 20.60 -20.43 0.06
CA PRO A 169 20.38 -21.88 0.07
C PRO A 169 20.51 -22.55 1.46
N LYS A 170 20.75 -21.78 2.51
CA LYS A 170 20.78 -22.23 3.91
C LYS A 170 19.43 -22.01 4.61
N LEU A 171 18.57 -21.14 4.06
CA LEU A 171 17.26 -20.79 4.60
C LEU A 171 16.20 -21.62 3.83
N ASN A 172 15.93 -22.82 4.32
CA ASN A 172 15.27 -23.84 3.48
C ASN A 172 13.77 -23.99 3.75
N LYS A 173 13.28 -23.41 4.86
CA LYS A 173 11.89 -23.49 5.29
C LYS A 173 11.52 -22.30 6.18
N SER A 174 10.37 -21.71 5.91
CA SER A 174 9.62 -20.91 6.87
C SER A 174 9.17 -21.80 8.03
N THR A 175 9.20 -21.23 9.21
CA THR A 175 8.68 -21.86 10.43
C THR A 175 7.22 -21.48 10.62
N THR A 176 6.64 -21.88 11.76
CA THR A 176 5.26 -21.53 12.13
C THR A 176 5.04 -20.03 12.28
N PHE A 177 6.09 -19.21 12.32
CA PHE A 177 5.97 -17.78 12.39
C PHE A 177 6.90 -17.09 11.39
N THR A 178 6.32 -16.23 10.54
CA THR A 178 7.04 -15.33 9.64
C THR A 178 6.35 -13.98 9.62
N ALA A 179 7.12 -12.90 9.59
CA ALA A 179 6.60 -11.54 9.43
C ALA A 179 7.00 -10.97 8.06
N LEU A 180 6.05 -10.29 7.41
CA LEU A 180 6.21 -9.58 6.15
C LEU A 180 6.03 -8.09 6.42
N HIS A 181 7.04 -7.29 6.11
CA HIS A 181 7.04 -5.85 6.29
C HIS A 181 7.19 -5.15 4.94
N TYR A 182 6.27 -4.23 4.68
CA TYR A 182 6.22 -3.40 3.50
C TYR A 182 6.35 -1.95 3.94
N SER A 183 7.13 -1.15 3.22
CA SER A 183 7.42 0.24 3.58
C SER A 183 7.39 1.15 2.36
N ASN A 184 7.00 2.40 2.55
CA ASN A 184 6.81 3.34 1.45
C ASN A 184 5.77 2.85 0.42
N PHE A 185 4.81 2.00 0.84
CA PHE A 185 3.75 1.61 -0.08
C PHE A 185 2.81 2.80 -0.31
N ILE A 186 2.43 3.01 -1.57
CA ILE A 186 1.40 3.98 -1.94
C ILE A 186 0.10 3.19 -2.01
N PRO A 187 -0.83 3.30 -1.04
CA PRO A 187 -2.10 2.62 -1.15
C PRO A 187 -2.79 3.09 -2.44
N LYS A 188 -3.10 2.16 -3.34
CA LYS A 188 -3.99 2.47 -4.47
C LYS A 188 -5.28 2.98 -3.84
N GLN A 189 -5.56 4.29 -3.97
CA GLN A 189 -6.85 4.83 -3.58
C GLN A 189 -7.89 4.03 -4.36
N ARG A 190 -8.69 3.21 -3.65
CA ARG A 190 -9.93 2.70 -4.22
C ARG A 190 -10.76 3.93 -4.54
N SER A 191 -10.70 4.36 -5.79
CA SER A 191 -11.58 5.34 -6.37
C SER A 191 -13.01 4.90 -6.05
N SER A 192 -13.60 5.51 -5.03
CA SER A 192 -15.04 5.44 -4.79
C SER A 192 -15.82 6.06 -5.97
N ALA A 193 -15.12 6.75 -6.88
CA ALA A 193 -15.67 7.26 -8.12
C ALA A 193 -16.03 6.14 -9.12
N ASP A 194 -15.34 5.00 -9.16
CA ASP A 194 -15.68 3.94 -10.13
C ASP A 194 -17.00 3.24 -9.82
N HIS A 195 -17.32 3.09 -8.52
CA HIS A 195 -18.56 2.44 -8.10
C HIS A 195 -19.77 3.39 -8.13
N VAL A 196 -19.55 4.69 -7.92
CA VAL A 196 -20.59 5.72 -7.97
C VAL A 196 -20.90 6.16 -9.40
N THR A 197 -19.89 6.26 -10.27
CA THR A 197 -20.10 6.65 -11.68
C THR A 197 -20.86 5.59 -12.46
N THR A 198 -20.56 4.30 -12.25
CA THR A 198 -21.28 3.19 -12.90
C THR A 198 -22.74 3.09 -12.46
N MET A 199 -23.03 3.25 -11.15
CA MET A 199 -24.42 3.27 -10.66
C MET A 199 -25.21 4.49 -11.17
N ILE A 200 -24.58 5.67 -11.21
CA ILE A 200 -25.22 6.90 -11.69
C ILE A 200 -25.49 6.80 -13.20
N LEU A 201 -24.49 6.46 -14.03
CA LEU A 201 -24.65 6.34 -15.48
C LEU A 201 -25.74 5.34 -15.88
N HIS A 202 -25.82 4.20 -15.19
CA HIS A 202 -26.84 3.19 -15.47
C HIS A 202 -28.25 3.73 -15.18
N ASN A 203 -28.45 4.47 -14.09
CA ASN A 203 -29.76 5.02 -13.73
C ASN A 203 -30.21 6.15 -14.69
N TRP A 204 -29.27 6.97 -15.18
CA TRP A 204 -29.58 8.01 -16.18
C TRP A 204 -29.87 7.43 -17.57
N LEU A 205 -29.21 6.33 -17.97
CA LEU A 205 -29.51 5.61 -19.21
C LEU A 205 -30.92 5.01 -19.20
N TRP A 206 -31.34 4.44 -18.06
CA TRP A 206 -32.71 3.94 -17.89
C TRP A 206 -33.76 5.06 -17.95
N LEU A 207 -33.51 6.20 -17.29
CA LEU A 207 -34.38 7.37 -17.35
C LEU A 207 -34.50 7.91 -18.79
N ALA A 208 -33.38 8.01 -19.51
CA ALA A 208 -33.39 8.42 -20.91
C ALA A 208 -34.20 7.44 -21.78
N PHE A 209 -34.01 6.13 -21.60
CA PHE A 209 -34.74 5.11 -22.35
C PHE A 209 -36.25 5.18 -22.10
N VAL A 210 -36.69 5.30 -20.84
CA VAL A 210 -38.12 5.43 -20.48
C VAL A 210 -38.74 6.72 -21.06
N THR A 211 -38.00 7.84 -21.03
CA THR A 211 -38.50 9.09 -21.65
C THR A 211 -38.59 9.00 -23.17
N PHE A 212 -37.70 8.24 -23.81
CA PHE A 212 -37.70 8.06 -25.26
C PHE A 212 -38.84 7.15 -25.73
N THR A 213 -39.13 6.05 -25.00
CA THR A 213 -40.26 5.16 -25.31
C THR A 213 -41.60 5.87 -25.10
N LEU A 214 -41.76 6.65 -24.03
CA LEU A 214 -42.96 7.46 -23.78
C LEU A 214 -43.18 8.57 -24.84
N CYS A 215 -42.13 9.02 -25.52
CA CYS A 215 -42.25 9.98 -26.62
C CYS A 215 -42.60 9.34 -27.97
N ILE A 216 -42.44 8.03 -28.12
CA ILE A 216 -42.71 7.32 -29.39
C ILE A 216 -44.19 6.86 -29.47
N GLU A 217 -44.86 6.63 -28.34
CA GLU A 217 -46.25 6.16 -28.29
C GLU A 217 -47.33 7.27 -28.22
N ILE A 218 -46.97 8.57 -28.28
CA ILE A 218 -47.88 9.73 -28.11
C ILE A 218 -47.82 10.73 -29.27
#